data_AF-A0A822F1J4-F1
#
_entry.id   AF-A0A822F1J4-F1
#
_cell.length_a   1.000
_cell.length_b   1.000
_cell.length_c   1.000
_cell.angle_alpha   90.00
_cell.angle_beta   90.00
_cell.angle_gamma   90.00
#
_symmetry.space_group_name_H-M   'P 1'
#
loop_
_entity.id
_entity.type
_entity.pdbx_description
1 polymer ?
#
loop_
_entity_poly.entity_id
_entity_poly.type
_entity_poly.pdbx_seq_one_letter_code
_entity_poly.pdbx_strand_id
1 'polypeptide(L)'
;MTIDPSKVSAATTPFALIDEYSAIKSEKEILFSMHTVFRVDDIKQAGSNNRLWEVQLSLTGDNDPQLATLTERIKGELFGSTGWHRLGDLILQVGHYNQAE
;
A
#
# COMPACT_ATOMS: atom_id res chain seq x y z
N MET A 1 -6.35 -6.07 -20.07
CA MET A 1 -6.53 -5.70 -18.66
C MET A 1 -7.89 -5.05 -18.53
N THR A 2 -8.78 -5.59 -17.70
CA THR A 2 -10.10 -4.99 -17.47
C THR A 2 -10.06 -4.31 -16.11
N ILE A 3 -10.16 -2.99 -16.12
CA ILE A 3 -10.31 -2.20 -14.90
C ILE A 3 -11.78 -2.22 -14.53
N ASP A 4 -12.10 -2.73 -13.34
CA ASP A 4 -13.45 -2.77 -12.79
C ASP A 4 -13.53 -1.85 -11.57
N PRO A 5 -13.98 -0.58 -11.75
CA PRO A 5 -14.06 0.39 -10.67
C PRO A 5 -14.99 -0.05 -9.54
N SER A 6 -15.96 -0.93 -9.81
CA SER A 6 -16.90 -1.41 -8.78
C SER A 6 -16.22 -2.26 -7.70
N LYS A 7 -15.06 -2.85 -8.02
CA LYS A 7 -14.23 -3.59 -7.06
C LYS A 7 -13.39 -2.65 -6.18
N VAL A 8 -13.14 -1.42 -6.64
CA VAL A 8 -12.36 -0.41 -5.92
C VAL A 8 -13.28 0.51 -5.10
N SER A 9 -14.54 0.72 -5.53
CA SER A 9 -15.49 1.61 -4.87
C SER A 9 -15.92 1.22 -3.45
N ALA A 10 -15.63 -0.01 -3.03
CA ALA A 10 -15.84 -0.44 -1.65
C ALA A 10 -14.70 -0.02 -0.70
N ALA A 11 -13.56 0.42 -1.24
CA ALA A 11 -12.44 0.91 -0.45
C ALA A 11 -12.63 2.39 -0.08
N THR A 12 -12.15 2.77 1.11
CA THR A 12 -12.14 4.18 1.56
C THR A 12 -11.05 5.01 0.87
N THR A 13 -10.12 4.35 0.15
CA THR A 13 -9.01 5.00 -0.54
C THR A 13 -9.46 5.82 -1.75
N PRO A 14 -9.12 7.11 -1.81
CA PRO A 14 -9.41 7.93 -2.99
C PRO A 14 -8.67 7.44 -4.25
N PHE A 15 -9.39 7.42 -5.37
CA PHE A 15 -8.84 7.14 -6.69
C PHE A 15 -9.50 7.99 -7.77
N ALA A 16 -8.84 8.13 -8.92
CA ALA A 16 -9.37 8.81 -10.09
C ALA A 16 -9.12 7.98 -11.36
N LEU A 17 -10.11 7.95 -12.25
CA LEU A 17 -9.91 7.48 -13.62
C LEU A 17 -9.38 8.66 -14.43
N ILE A 18 -8.20 8.51 -15.05
CA ILE A 18 -7.51 9.63 -15.70
C ILE A 18 -7.36 9.43 -17.21
N ASP A 19 -8.17 8.56 -17.82
CA ASP A 19 -8.19 8.28 -19.27
C ASP A 19 -8.21 9.56 -20.12
N GLU A 20 -9.00 10.57 -19.72
CA GLU A 20 -9.12 11.84 -20.44
C GLU A 20 -7.88 12.72 -20.34
N TYR A 21 -7.07 12.52 -19.30
CA TYR A 21 -5.87 13.30 -19.00
C TYR A 21 -4.56 12.57 -19.37
N SER A 22 -4.61 11.24 -19.57
CA SER A 22 -3.44 10.45 -19.97
C SER A 22 -2.88 10.92 -21.31
N ALA A 23 -1.55 10.91 -21.43
CA ALA A 23 -0.84 11.16 -22.68
C ALA A 23 -1.11 10.05 -23.72
N ILE A 24 -1.41 8.82 -23.28
CA ILE A 24 -1.61 7.65 -24.13
C ILE A 24 -3.09 7.26 -24.13
N LYS A 25 -3.82 7.68 -25.17
CA LYS A 25 -5.28 7.51 -25.24
C LYS A 25 -5.78 6.07 -25.40
N SER A 26 -4.90 5.14 -25.75
CA SER A 26 -5.22 3.73 -25.89
C SER A 26 -5.21 2.96 -24.56
N GLU A 27 -4.63 3.56 -23.52
CA GLU A 27 -4.49 2.91 -22.22
C GLU A 27 -5.65 3.27 -21.29
N LYS A 28 -5.86 2.42 -20.30
CA LYS A 28 -6.79 2.65 -19.21
C LYS A 28 -6.00 2.88 -17.94
N GLU A 29 -6.23 4.01 -17.30
CA GLU A 29 -5.41 4.44 -16.16
C GLU A 29 -6.25 4.79 -14.94
N ILE A 30 -5.82 4.26 -13.80
CA ILE A 30 -6.31 4.64 -12.47
C ILE A 30 -5.15 5.29 -11.72
N LEU A 31 -5.41 6.47 -11.18
CA LEU A 31 -4.53 7.15 -10.24
C LEU A 31 -5.04 6.96 -8.82
N PHE A 32 -4.23 6.36 -7.96
CA PHE A 32 -4.48 6.29 -6.52
C PHE A 32 -3.82 7.47 -5.81
N SER A 33 -4.40 7.93 -4.70
CA SER A 33 -3.76 8.94 -3.87
C SER A 33 -2.39 8.47 -3.36
N MET A 34 -1.48 9.41 -3.11
CA MET A 34 -0.21 9.08 -2.46
C MET A 34 -0.45 8.38 -1.12
N HIS A 35 0.51 7.55 -0.71
CA HIS A 35 0.44 6.73 0.51
C HIS A 35 -0.65 5.65 0.51
N THR A 36 -1.20 5.31 -0.66
CA THR A 36 -2.04 4.11 -0.80
C THR A 36 -1.23 2.85 -0.55
N VAL A 37 -1.76 1.96 0.28
CA VAL A 37 -1.12 0.69 0.65
C VAL A 37 -1.79 -0.47 -0.08
N PHE A 38 -0.97 -1.29 -0.73
CA PHE A 38 -1.39 -2.54 -1.36
C PHE A 38 -0.74 -3.72 -0.64
N ARG A 39 -1.51 -4.78 -0.40
CA ARG A 39 -0.98 -6.07 0.05
C ARG A 39 -0.64 -6.92 -1.17
N VAL A 40 0.52 -7.56 -1.14
CA VAL A 40 0.87 -8.62 -2.09
C VAL A 40 0.21 -9.92 -1.60
N ASP A 41 -0.71 -10.45 -2.39
CA ASP A 41 -1.37 -11.71 -2.06
C ASP A 41 -0.68 -12.92 -2.73
N ASP A 42 -0.18 -12.73 -3.95
CA ASP A 42 0.51 -13.79 -4.70
C ASP A 42 1.57 -13.22 -5.64
N ILE A 43 2.61 -14.02 -5.89
CA ILE A 43 3.65 -13.74 -6.87
C ILE A 43 3.91 -15.04 -7.63
N LYS A 44 3.64 -15.03 -8.94
CA LYS A 44 3.82 -16.20 -9.79
C LYS A 44 4.49 -15.84 -11.12
N GLN A 45 5.16 -16.79 -11.75
CA GLN A 45 5.66 -16.58 -13.09
C GLN A 45 4.51 -16.52 -14.10
N ALA A 46 4.56 -15.56 -15.01
CA ALA A 46 3.51 -15.32 -15.98
C ALA A 46 3.71 -16.20 -17.22
N GLY A 47 2.93 -17.27 -17.32
CA GLY A 47 2.89 -18.15 -18.49
C GLY A 47 4.20 -18.91 -18.73
N SER A 48 4.56 -19.13 -20.00
CA SER A 48 5.74 -19.91 -20.41
C SER A 48 7.03 -19.10 -20.47
N ASN A 49 6.99 -17.79 -20.22
CA ASN A 49 8.17 -16.94 -20.22
C ASN A 49 8.68 -16.75 -18.79
N ASN A 50 9.72 -17.51 -18.44
CA ASN A 50 10.31 -17.53 -17.08
C ASN A 50 10.93 -16.18 -16.63
N ARG A 51 10.92 -15.16 -17.49
CA ARG A 51 11.39 -13.80 -17.17
C ARG A 51 10.27 -12.84 -16.77
N LEU A 52 9.01 -13.25 -16.89
CA LEU A 52 7.85 -12.43 -16.52
C LEU A 52 7.25 -12.94 -15.21
N TRP A 53 6.91 -12.01 -14.33
CA TRP A 53 6.27 -12.27 -13.05
C TRP A 53 4.96 -11.49 -12.99
N GLU A 54 3.91 -12.16 -12.54
CA GLU A 54 2.62 -11.59 -12.21
C GLU A 54 2.55 -11.45 -10.68
N VAL A 55 2.26 -10.23 -10.22
CA VAL A 55 2.06 -9.92 -8.81
C VAL A 55 0.59 -9.59 -8.61
N GLN A 56 -0.08 -10.36 -7.77
CA GLN A 56 -1.45 -10.08 -7.38
C GLN A 56 -1.45 -9.15 -6.17
N LEU A 57 -2.08 -8.00 -6.33
CA LEU A 57 -2.19 -6.97 -5.31
C LEU A 57 -3.65 -6.77 -4.90
N SER A 58 -3.88 -6.65 -3.59
CA SER A 58 -5.15 -6.19 -3.03
C SER A 58 -4.99 -4.79 -2.44
N LEU A 59 -5.91 -3.90 -2.78
CA LEU A 59 -6.03 -2.60 -2.13
C LEU A 59 -6.45 -2.82 -0.67
N THR A 60 -5.68 -2.27 0.26
CA THR A 60 -6.05 -2.27 1.68
C THR A 60 -6.93 -1.07 2.00
N GLY A 61 -7.74 -1.17 3.05
CA GLY A 61 -8.52 -0.06 3.59
C GLY A 61 -8.24 0.13 5.08
N ASP A 62 -8.84 1.17 5.67
CA ASP A 62 -8.63 1.52 7.08
C ASP A 62 -9.03 0.39 8.06
N ASN A 63 -9.90 -0.50 7.61
CA ASN A 63 -10.40 -1.65 8.38
C ASN A 63 -9.73 -2.98 7.98
N ASP A 64 -8.58 -2.97 7.28
CA ASP A 64 -7.89 -4.21 6.93
C ASP A 64 -7.36 -4.89 8.22
N PRO A 65 -7.81 -6.12 8.54
CA PRO A 65 -7.49 -6.77 9.81
C PRO A 65 -6.02 -7.18 9.92
N GLN A 66 -5.35 -7.45 8.80
CA GLN A 66 -3.92 -7.78 8.82
C GLN A 66 -3.09 -6.53 9.07
N LEU A 67 -3.45 -5.40 8.47
CA LEU A 67 -2.79 -4.12 8.72
C LEU A 67 -2.99 -3.68 10.18
N ALA A 68 -4.18 -3.88 10.74
CA ALA A 68 -4.46 -3.63 12.16
C ALA A 68 -3.60 -4.52 13.07
N THR A 69 -3.52 -5.83 12.77
CA THR A 69 -2.70 -6.78 13.54
C THR A 69 -1.21 -6.44 13.48
N LEU A 70 -0.70 -6.09 12.31
CA LEU A 70 0.68 -5.65 12.12
C LEU A 70 0.97 -4.37 12.90
N THR A 71 0.05 -3.41 12.85
CA THR A 71 0.18 -2.14 13.58
C THR A 71 0.26 -2.36 15.09
N GLU A 72 -0.59 -3.22 15.65
CA GLU A 72 -0.54 -3.56 17.08
C GLU A 72 0.73 -4.32 17.46
N ARG A 73 1.22 -5.21 16.58
CA ARG A 73 2.50 -5.89 16.80
C ARG A 73 3.66 -4.90 16.89
N ILE A 74 3.76 -3.98 15.92
CA ILE A 74 4.79 -2.94 15.90
C ILE A 74 4.69 -2.09 17.17
N LYS A 75 3.49 -1.62 17.55
CA LYS A 75 3.29 -0.85 18.78
C LYS A 75 3.76 -1.58 20.04
N GLY A 76 3.63 -2.91 20.10
CA GLY A 76 4.10 -3.73 21.21
C GLY A 76 5.63 -3.89 21.26
N GLU A 77 6.32 -3.67 20.14
CA GLU A 77 7.79 -3.73 20.01
C GLU A 77 8.45 -2.37 20.24
N LEU A 78 7.68 -1.27 20.22
CA LEU A 78 8.19 0.07 20.49
C LEU A 78 8.48 0.29 21.99
N PHE A 79 9.65 0.85 22.26
CA PHE A 79 10.09 1.21 23.60
C PHE A 79 9.73 2.67 23.90
N GLY A 80 9.34 2.94 25.15
CA GLY A 80 9.10 4.31 25.61
C GLY A 80 7.93 4.46 26.56
N SER A 81 8.11 5.36 27.52
CA SER A 81 7.12 5.71 28.54
C SER A 81 6.02 6.66 28.04
N THR A 82 6.24 7.35 26.92
CA THR A 82 5.31 8.33 26.34
C THR A 82 5.09 8.07 24.86
N GLY A 83 4.05 8.65 24.28
CA GLY A 83 3.81 8.61 22.83
C GLY A 83 4.97 9.18 22.02
N TRP A 84 5.60 10.25 22.51
CA TRP A 84 6.77 10.86 21.85
C TRP A 84 8.00 9.96 21.87
N HIS A 85 8.27 9.26 22.97
CA HIS A 85 9.38 8.30 23.02
C HIS A 85 9.16 7.13 22.05
N ARG A 86 7.94 6.61 21.97
CA ARG A 86 7.60 5.54 21.03
C ARG A 86 7.65 6.01 19.58
N LEU A 87 7.29 7.26 19.32
CA LEU A 87 7.43 7.86 17.99
C LEU A 87 8.91 7.97 17.60
N GLY A 88 9.78 8.45 18.49
CA GLY A 88 11.22 8.49 18.26
C GLY A 88 11.80 7.10 17.97
N ASP A 89 11.45 6.10 18.80
CA ASP A 89 11.87 4.71 18.60
C ASP A 89 11.37 4.13 17.26
N LEU A 90 10.12 4.41 16.88
CA LEU A 90 9.57 4.02 15.59
C LEU A 90 10.39 4.60 14.43
N ILE A 91 10.67 5.91 14.47
CA ILE A 91 11.45 6.61 13.44
C ILE A 91 12.87 6.01 13.32
N LEU A 92 13.49 5.62 14.44
CA LEU A 92 14.77 4.89 14.44
C LEU A 92 14.63 3.50 13.78
N GLN A 93 13.61 2.73 14.13
CA GLN A 93 13.38 1.39 13.57
C GLN A 93 13.12 1.42 12.06
N VAL A 94 12.44 2.45 11.55
CA VAL A 94 12.20 2.63 10.10
C VAL A 94 13.37 3.30 9.36
N GLY A 95 14.51 3.56 10.04
CA GLY A 95 15.75 4.04 9.43
C GLY A 95 15.81 5.56 9.18
N HIS A 96 14.88 6.33 9.73
CA HIS A 96 14.78 7.78 9.56
C HIS A 96 15.53 8.57 10.64
N TYR A 97 16.79 8.22 10.90
CA TYR A 97 17.57 8.69 12.05
C TYR A 97 17.60 10.22 12.24
N ASN A 98 17.72 10.99 11.16
CA ASN A 98 17.77 12.46 11.21
C ASN A 98 16.44 13.10 11.64
N GLN A 99 15.34 12.35 11.64
CA GLN A 99 14.01 12.81 12.04
C GLN A 99 13.64 12.31 13.45
N ALA A 100 14.51 11.52 14.09
CA ALA A 100 14.27 10.92 15.40
C ALA A 100 14.77 11.78 16.58
N GLU A 101 15.58 12.80 16.29
CA GLU A 101 16.10 13.81 17.24
C GLU A 101 15.17 15.04 17.30
#